data_AF-A0AA90XQI9-F1
#
_entry.id   AF-A0AA90XQI9-F1
#
_cell.length_a   1.000
_cell.length_b   1.000
_cell.length_c   1.000
_cell.angle_alpha   90.00
_cell.angle_beta   90.00
_cell.angle_gamma   90.00
#
_symmetry.space_group_name_H-M   'P 1'
#
loop_
_entity.id
_entity.type
_entity.pdbx_description
1 polymer ?
#
loop_
_entity_poly.entity_id
_entity_poly.type
_entity_poly.pdbx_seq_one_letter_code
_entity_poly.pdbx_strand_id
1 'polypeptide(L)'
;MANLKDLSNQLQSIKKQLPFAAAQALTSVARQIAAAQKVGMQRNLDNPTPFTVSSVGSFGARKDRLQAKVFVRDIAASYLEPFEFGGQHKLNGQALLNPKNIKLNKFGNLARNKTQQLKAKENVFVGEVNGVNGFFQRKKGKKSKKAKKRQKRSPNGVHRARQKQRAPKLLIQFGDALAVKPTLGYMDRASAMAAALMPGELSKAIQNALATAK
;
A
#
# COMPACT_ATOMS: atom_id res chain seq x y z
N MET A 1 -63.42 -1.25 -8.60
CA MET A 1 -63.03 -2.08 -7.45
C MET A 1 -61.89 -2.97 -7.91
N ALA A 2 -60.74 -2.97 -7.23
CA ALA A 2 -59.65 -3.86 -7.58
C ALA A 2 -60.12 -5.32 -7.41
N ASN A 3 -60.10 -6.10 -8.48
CA ASN A 3 -60.53 -7.50 -8.42
C ASN A 3 -59.42 -8.36 -7.80
N LEU A 4 -59.79 -9.51 -7.22
CA LEU A 4 -58.84 -10.51 -6.69
C LEU A 4 -57.72 -10.87 -7.68
N LYS A 5 -58.02 -10.84 -8.98
CA LYS A 5 -57.08 -11.10 -10.07
C LYS A 5 -56.04 -9.97 -10.23
N ASP A 6 -56.43 -8.72 -10.02
CA ASP A 6 -55.52 -7.57 -10.08
C ASP A 6 -54.55 -7.59 -8.89
N LEU A 7 -55.06 -7.93 -7.69
CA LEU A 7 -54.24 -8.11 -6.49
C LEU A 7 -53.23 -9.26 -6.68
N SER A 8 -53.67 -10.39 -7.25
CA SER A 8 -52.80 -11.51 -7.62
C SER A 8 -51.66 -11.06 -8.55
N ASN A 9 -51.99 -10.34 -9.62
CA ASN A 9 -51.01 -9.86 -10.60
C ASN A 9 -49.99 -8.89 -9.97
N GLN A 10 -50.45 -7.99 -9.08
CA GLN A 10 -49.59 -7.09 -8.32
C GLN A 10 -48.65 -7.84 -7.38
N LEU A 11 -49.13 -8.84 -6.63
CA LEU A 11 -48.25 -9.66 -5.79
C LEU A 11 -47.20 -10.42 -6.61
N GLN A 12 -47.58 -10.86 -7.81
CA GLN A 12 -46.66 -11.56 -8.72
C GLN A 12 -45.60 -10.62 -9.32
N SER A 13 -45.94 -9.36 -9.61
CA SER A 13 -44.97 -8.36 -10.08
C SER A 13 -43.99 -7.98 -8.96
N ILE A 14 -44.47 -7.79 -7.74
CA ILE A 14 -43.63 -7.54 -6.55
C ILE A 14 -42.67 -8.70 -6.31
N LYS A 15 -43.18 -9.95 -6.36
CA LYS A 15 -42.34 -11.15 -6.20
C LYS A 15 -41.20 -11.21 -7.22
N LYS A 16 -41.43 -10.76 -8.46
CA LYS A 16 -40.38 -10.71 -9.51
C LYS A 16 -39.33 -9.62 -9.25
N GLN A 17 -39.69 -8.53 -8.58
CA GLN A 17 -38.78 -7.42 -8.30
C GLN A 17 -37.95 -7.63 -7.02
N LEU A 18 -38.38 -8.48 -6.08
CA LEU A 18 -37.66 -8.76 -4.84
C LEU A 18 -36.19 -9.18 -5.04
N PRO A 19 -35.83 -10.10 -5.96
CA PRO A 19 -34.43 -10.45 -6.19
C PRO A 19 -33.60 -9.30 -6.77
N PHE A 20 -34.22 -8.44 -7.59
CA PHE A 20 -33.55 -7.26 -8.13
C PHE A 20 -33.28 -6.22 -7.03
N ALA A 21 -34.28 -5.96 -6.18
CA ALA A 21 -34.14 -5.10 -5.00
C ALA A 21 -33.03 -5.60 -4.07
N ALA A 22 -33.05 -6.90 -3.74
CA ALA A 22 -32.02 -7.51 -2.90
C ALA A 22 -30.62 -7.39 -3.51
N ALA A 23 -30.48 -7.63 -4.82
CA ALA A 23 -29.20 -7.47 -5.52
C ALA A 23 -28.71 -6.01 -5.50
N GLN A 24 -29.61 -5.04 -5.66
CA GLN A 24 -29.30 -3.62 -5.60
C GLN A 24 -28.86 -3.19 -4.19
N ALA A 25 -29.57 -3.63 -3.16
CA ALA A 25 -29.22 -3.37 -1.75
C ALA A 25 -27.82 -3.92 -1.42
N LEU A 26 -27.57 -5.20 -1.72
CA LEU A 26 -26.26 -5.84 -1.51
C LEU A 26 -25.13 -5.11 -2.24
N THR A 27 -25.38 -4.68 -3.48
CA THR A 27 -24.41 -3.94 -4.27
C THR A 27 -24.12 -2.55 -3.68
N SER A 28 -25.15 -1.86 -3.19
CA SER A 28 -25.00 -0.56 -2.54
C SER A 28 -24.15 -0.68 -1.27
N VAL A 29 -24.49 -1.63 -0.39
CA VAL A 29 -23.74 -1.90 0.84
C VAL A 29 -22.28 -2.23 0.55
N ALA A 30 -22.00 -3.13 -0.40
CA ALA A 30 -20.63 -3.49 -0.75
C ALA A 30 -19.81 -2.29 -1.26
N ARG A 31 -20.42 -1.39 -2.05
CA ARG A 31 -19.76 -0.16 -2.53
C ARG A 31 -19.49 0.83 -1.40
N GLN A 32 -20.44 1.00 -0.48
CA GLN A 32 -20.27 1.86 0.70
C GLN A 32 -19.16 1.34 1.61
N ILE A 33 -19.12 0.03 1.87
CA ILE A 33 -18.03 -0.61 2.64
C ILE A 33 -16.68 -0.40 1.93
N ALA A 34 -16.60 -0.66 0.63
CA ALA A 34 -15.37 -0.45 -0.13
C ALA A 34 -14.89 1.01 -0.08
N ALA A 35 -15.80 1.98 -0.16
CA ALA A 35 -15.46 3.40 -0.03
C ALA A 35 -14.95 3.74 1.38
N ALA A 36 -15.61 3.24 2.43
CA ALA A 36 -15.17 3.45 3.80
C ALA A 36 -13.82 2.78 4.10
N GLN A 37 -13.56 1.60 3.54
CA GLN A 37 -12.26 0.94 3.65
C GLN A 37 -11.15 1.76 2.99
N LYS A 38 -11.40 2.40 1.84
CA LYS A 38 -10.44 3.33 1.21
C LYS A 38 -10.10 4.51 2.10
N VAL A 39 -11.10 5.08 2.77
CA VAL A 39 -10.90 6.16 3.74
C VAL A 39 -10.13 5.65 4.97
N GLY A 40 -10.46 4.46 5.46
CA GLY A 40 -9.74 3.81 6.56
C GLY A 40 -8.25 3.58 6.24
N MET A 41 -7.94 3.11 5.04
CA MET A 41 -6.55 3.00 4.55
C MET A 41 -5.82 4.34 4.58
N GLN A 42 -6.46 5.42 4.11
CA GLN A 42 -5.85 6.75 4.09
C GLN A 42 -5.59 7.32 5.48
N ARG A 43 -6.37 6.92 6.49
CA ARG A 43 -6.21 7.36 7.88
C ARG A 43 -5.18 6.54 8.66
N ASN A 44 -5.15 5.23 8.42
CA ASN A 44 -4.36 4.30 9.23
C ASN A 44 -2.97 4.02 8.65
N LEU A 45 -2.75 4.28 7.35
CA LEU A 45 -1.45 4.09 6.70
C LEU A 45 -0.73 5.43 6.53
N ASP A 46 0.60 5.41 6.67
CA ASP A 46 1.44 6.57 6.41
C ASP A 46 1.61 6.79 4.89
N ASN A 47 1.01 7.87 4.37
CA ASN A 47 1.13 8.29 2.97
C ASN A 47 0.92 7.17 1.93
N PRO A 48 -0.22 6.45 1.95
CA PRO A 48 -0.45 5.33 1.04
C PRO A 48 -0.47 5.79 -0.41
N THR A 49 0.07 4.96 -1.30
CA THR A 49 0.00 5.23 -2.75
C THR A 49 -1.44 5.10 -3.25
N PRO A 50 -1.83 5.83 -4.32
CA PRO A 50 -3.15 5.68 -4.92
C PRO A 50 -3.45 4.25 -5.37
N PHE A 51 -2.41 3.50 -5.78
CA PHE A 51 -2.53 2.08 -6.09
C PHE A 51 -2.96 1.25 -4.88
N THR A 52 -2.40 1.53 -3.70
CA THR A 52 -2.76 0.85 -2.45
C THR A 52 -4.20 1.17 -2.05
N VAL A 53 -4.60 2.44 -2.10
CA VAL A 53 -5.99 2.84 -1.78
C VAL A 53 -6.98 2.24 -2.80
N SER A 54 -6.68 2.31 -4.09
CA SER A 54 -7.53 1.75 -5.15
C SER A 54 -7.51 0.22 -5.23
N SER A 55 -6.72 -0.46 -4.40
CA SER A 55 -6.70 -1.92 -4.35
C SER A 55 -7.97 -2.52 -3.75
N VAL A 56 -8.73 -1.74 -2.98
CA VAL A 56 -10.05 -2.14 -2.48
C VAL A 56 -11.07 -2.07 -3.61
N GLY A 57 -11.64 -3.22 -3.94
CA GLY A 57 -12.70 -3.39 -4.92
C GLY A 57 -13.96 -4.02 -4.32
N SER A 58 -15.03 -4.00 -5.09
CA SER A 58 -16.28 -4.66 -4.75
C SER A 58 -16.90 -5.32 -5.98
N PHE A 59 -17.38 -6.55 -5.84
CA PHE A 59 -18.29 -7.18 -6.77
C PHE A 59 -19.73 -7.00 -6.28
N GLY A 60 -20.59 -6.49 -7.15
CA GLY A 60 -22.02 -6.35 -6.87
C GLY A 60 -22.74 -7.69 -6.98
N ALA A 61 -23.87 -7.78 -6.29
CA ALA A 61 -24.78 -8.92 -6.39
C ALA A 61 -25.58 -8.87 -7.69
N ARG A 62 -26.00 -10.04 -8.16
CA ARG A 62 -26.89 -10.20 -9.32
C ARG A 62 -28.22 -10.82 -8.86
N LYS A 63 -29.27 -10.68 -9.66
CA LYS A 63 -30.61 -11.20 -9.34
C LYS A 63 -30.66 -12.73 -9.24
N ASP A 64 -29.79 -13.42 -9.97
CA ASP A 64 -29.58 -14.88 -9.96
C ASP A 64 -28.62 -15.33 -8.86
N ARG A 65 -27.71 -14.44 -8.42
CA ARG A 65 -26.75 -14.69 -7.35
C ARG A 65 -26.71 -13.51 -6.38
N LEU A 66 -27.48 -13.62 -5.30
CA LEU A 66 -27.59 -12.63 -4.22
C LEU A 66 -26.36 -12.63 -3.29
N GLN A 67 -25.17 -12.45 -3.87
CA GLN A 67 -23.90 -12.38 -3.17
C GLN A 67 -23.11 -11.18 -3.68
N ALA A 68 -22.71 -10.30 -2.78
CA ALA A 68 -21.76 -9.23 -3.05
C ALA A 68 -20.47 -9.49 -2.28
N LYS A 69 -19.32 -9.12 -2.83
CA LYS A 69 -18.00 -9.34 -2.21
C LYS A 69 -17.19 -8.05 -2.21
N VAL A 70 -16.63 -7.70 -1.07
CA VAL A 70 -15.59 -6.68 -0.96
C VAL A 70 -14.24 -7.40 -0.88
N PHE A 71 -13.24 -6.92 -1.62
CA PHE A 71 -11.95 -7.59 -1.70
C PHE A 71 -10.81 -6.59 -1.86
N VAL A 72 -9.62 -7.03 -1.50
CA VAL A 72 -8.35 -6.36 -1.79
C VAL A 72 -7.68 -7.13 -2.91
N ARG A 73 -7.16 -6.45 -3.93
CA ARG A 73 -6.43 -7.09 -5.04
C ARG A 73 -5.21 -7.87 -4.52
N ASP A 74 -4.96 -9.06 -5.05
CA ASP A 74 -3.89 -9.98 -4.60
C ASP A 74 -2.51 -9.34 -4.53
N ILE A 75 -2.18 -8.50 -5.53
CA ILE A 75 -0.91 -7.75 -5.58
C ILE A 75 -0.75 -6.89 -4.31
N ALA A 76 -1.83 -6.22 -3.91
CA ALA A 76 -1.83 -5.37 -2.72
C ALA A 76 -1.95 -6.18 -1.43
N ALA A 77 -2.76 -7.23 -1.43
CA ALA A 77 -2.92 -8.14 -0.30
C ALA A 77 -1.55 -8.64 0.18
N SER A 78 -0.66 -9.00 -0.74
CA SER A 78 0.66 -9.53 -0.38
C SER A 78 1.52 -8.65 0.53
N TYR A 79 1.35 -7.32 0.51
CA TYR A 79 2.07 -6.41 1.41
C TYR A 79 1.17 -5.76 2.47
N LEU A 80 -0.15 -5.91 2.35
CA LEU A 80 -1.13 -5.42 3.33
C LEU A 80 -1.52 -6.49 4.36
N GLU A 81 -1.36 -7.77 4.05
CA GLU A 81 -1.70 -8.90 4.90
C GLU A 81 -1.05 -8.84 6.29
N PRO A 82 0.25 -8.47 6.44
CA PRO A 82 0.86 -8.29 7.75
C PRO A 82 0.23 -7.16 8.59
N PHE A 83 -0.46 -6.21 7.96
CA PHE A 83 -1.17 -5.12 8.66
C PHE A 83 -2.59 -5.51 9.10
N GLU A 84 -3.10 -6.66 8.65
CA GLU A 84 -4.36 -7.22 9.12
C GLU A 84 -4.11 -8.28 10.20
N PHE A 85 -3.25 -9.27 9.91
CA PHE A 85 -3.02 -10.40 10.80
C PHE A 85 -1.82 -10.22 11.73
N GLY A 86 -0.99 -9.20 11.50
CA GLY A 86 0.33 -9.09 12.10
C GLY A 86 1.39 -9.90 11.34
N GLY A 87 2.65 -9.75 11.74
CA GLY A 87 3.77 -10.50 11.17
C GLY A 87 4.90 -9.60 10.69
N GLN A 88 5.68 -10.08 9.72
CA GLN A 88 6.79 -9.32 9.15
C GLN A 88 6.36 -8.58 7.88
N HIS A 89 6.90 -7.38 7.69
CA HIS A 89 6.75 -6.62 6.46
C HIS A 89 7.25 -7.44 5.26
N LYS A 90 6.43 -7.48 4.20
CA LYS A 90 6.86 -8.07 2.93
C LYS A 90 8.07 -7.31 2.37
N LEU A 91 9.15 -8.04 2.14
CA LEU A 91 10.32 -7.55 1.41
C LEU A 91 10.11 -7.75 -0.10
N ASN A 92 10.42 -6.72 -0.89
CA ASN A 92 10.41 -6.79 -2.36
C ASN A 92 11.70 -7.42 -2.94
N GLY A 93 12.58 -7.93 -2.08
CA GLY A 93 13.87 -8.51 -2.43
C GLY A 93 14.51 -9.15 -1.19
N GLN A 94 15.82 -9.42 -1.25
CA GLN A 94 16.54 -10.08 -0.15
C GLN A 94 16.69 -9.22 1.12
N ALA A 95 16.53 -7.90 1.00
CA ALA A 95 16.71 -6.99 2.12
C ALA A 95 15.72 -5.82 2.06
N LEU A 96 15.38 -5.30 3.23
CA LEU A 96 14.71 -4.04 3.38
C LEU A 96 15.63 -2.91 2.92
N LEU A 97 15.13 -2.10 1.99
CA LEU A 97 15.85 -0.92 1.52
C LEU A 97 15.44 0.27 2.39
N ASN A 98 16.38 0.81 3.17
CA ASN A 98 16.21 1.99 4.00
C ASN A 98 16.98 3.19 3.40
N PRO A 99 16.32 4.09 2.65
CA PRO A 99 16.97 5.23 2.02
C PRO A 99 17.43 6.25 3.06
N LYS A 100 18.69 6.70 2.98
CA LYS A 100 19.26 7.70 3.91
C LYS A 100 19.55 9.03 3.24
N ASN A 101 20.22 9.00 2.09
CA ASN A 101 20.68 10.20 1.38
C ASN A 101 20.22 10.21 -0.08
N ILE A 102 18.98 9.76 -0.32
CA ILE A 102 18.36 9.71 -1.64
C ILE A 102 17.01 10.41 -1.59
N LYS A 103 16.72 11.16 -2.66
CA LYS A 103 15.40 11.77 -2.86
C LYS A 103 14.33 10.69 -3.06
N LEU A 104 13.30 10.73 -2.23
CA LEU A 104 12.11 9.90 -2.32
C LEU A 104 11.02 10.61 -3.13
N ASN A 105 10.03 9.84 -3.57
CA ASN A 105 8.82 10.42 -4.13
C ASN A 105 7.89 10.97 -3.02
N LYS A 106 6.76 11.59 -3.40
CA LYS A 106 5.78 12.16 -2.46
C LYS A 106 5.25 11.14 -1.45
N PHE A 107 5.31 9.85 -1.77
CA PHE A 107 4.83 8.73 -0.93
C PHE A 107 5.97 8.05 -0.16
N GLY A 108 7.16 8.65 -0.09
CA GLY A 108 8.30 8.06 0.64
C GLY A 108 8.97 6.86 -0.06
N ASN A 109 8.60 6.54 -1.29
CA ASN A 109 9.14 5.41 -2.03
C ASN A 109 10.33 5.80 -2.93
N LEU A 110 11.24 4.85 -3.16
CA LEU A 110 12.29 4.97 -4.17
C LEU A 110 11.67 4.94 -5.58
N ALA A 111 12.25 5.69 -6.52
CA ALA A 111 11.87 5.60 -7.92
C ALA A 111 12.19 4.20 -8.48
N ARG A 112 11.36 3.67 -9.38
CA ARG A 112 11.42 2.30 -9.91
C ARG A 112 12.83 1.87 -10.34
N ASN A 113 13.53 2.72 -11.08
CA ASN A 113 14.85 2.41 -11.64
C ASN A 113 16.00 2.93 -10.79
N LYS A 114 15.74 3.42 -9.57
CA LYS A 114 16.76 4.13 -8.78
C LYS A 114 17.92 3.24 -8.39
N THR A 115 17.66 2.01 -7.97
CA THR A 115 18.70 1.04 -7.60
C THR A 115 19.57 0.67 -8.81
N GLN A 116 18.96 0.46 -9.98
CA GLN A 116 19.68 0.20 -11.22
C GLN A 116 20.56 1.39 -11.64
N GLN A 117 20.02 2.62 -11.56
CA GLN A 117 20.78 3.85 -11.81
C GLN A 117 21.95 4.04 -10.85
N LEU A 118 21.82 3.59 -9.59
CA LEU A 118 22.91 3.64 -8.63
C LEU A 118 24.00 2.61 -8.95
N LYS A 119 23.61 1.40 -9.35
CA LYS A 119 24.57 0.36 -9.78
C LYS A 119 25.36 0.78 -11.02
N ALA A 120 24.73 1.51 -11.94
CA ALA A 120 25.37 1.98 -13.17
C ALA A 120 26.38 3.13 -12.94
N LYS A 121 26.39 3.77 -11.77
CA LYS A 121 27.31 4.88 -11.49
C LYS A 121 28.65 4.36 -10.97
N GLU A 122 29.74 4.70 -11.66
CA GLU A 122 31.11 4.32 -11.27
C GLU A 122 31.51 4.78 -9.86
N ASN A 123 30.96 5.91 -9.41
CA ASN A 123 31.24 6.46 -8.09
C ASN A 123 30.37 5.85 -6.98
N VAL A 124 29.49 4.89 -7.28
CA VAL A 124 28.66 4.20 -6.31
C VAL A 124 29.04 2.73 -6.28
N PHE A 125 29.07 2.14 -5.09
CA PHE A 125 29.31 0.71 -4.92
C PHE A 125 28.34 0.14 -3.89
N VAL A 126 28.13 -1.17 -3.94
CA VAL A 126 27.40 -1.93 -2.93
C VAL A 126 28.41 -2.67 -2.07
N GLY A 127 28.23 -2.64 -0.76
CA GLY A 127 29.08 -3.41 0.16
C GLY A 127 28.82 -3.04 1.60
N GLU A 128 29.70 -3.51 2.47
CA GLU A 128 29.68 -3.22 3.89
C GLU A 128 30.70 -2.13 4.24
N VAL A 129 30.30 -1.12 5.00
CA VAL A 129 31.21 -0.13 5.57
C VAL A 129 30.86 0.08 7.03
N ASN A 130 31.80 -0.22 7.93
CA ASN A 130 31.64 -0.10 9.38
C ASN A 130 30.39 -0.86 9.92
N GLY A 131 30.17 -2.10 9.50
CA GLY A 131 29.03 -2.90 9.95
C GLY A 131 27.68 -2.56 9.29
N VAL A 132 27.67 -1.64 8.32
CA VAL A 132 26.45 -1.23 7.61
C VAL A 132 26.53 -1.68 6.16
N ASN A 133 25.61 -2.58 5.78
CA ASN A 133 25.44 -3.03 4.40
C ASN A 133 24.57 -2.05 3.60
N GLY A 134 24.96 -1.74 2.36
CA GLY A 134 24.16 -0.85 1.53
C GLY A 134 24.83 -0.31 0.27
N PHE A 135 24.16 0.67 -0.35
CA PHE A 135 24.70 1.49 -1.42
C PHE A 135 25.49 2.67 -0.86
N PHE A 136 26.74 2.82 -1.29
CA PHE A 136 27.65 3.86 -0.87
C PHE A 136 28.17 4.66 -2.05
N GLN A 137 28.23 5.99 -1.91
CA GLN A 137 28.87 6.88 -2.88
C GLN A 137 30.29 7.23 -2.42
N ARG A 138 31.27 6.97 -3.28
CA ARG A 138 32.66 7.39 -3.11
C ARG A 138 32.73 8.92 -3.09
N LYS A 139 33.34 9.48 -2.05
CA LYS A 139 33.65 10.91 -1.99
C LYS A 139 34.99 11.17 -2.68
N LYS A 140 35.10 12.26 -3.43
CA LYS A 140 36.38 12.70 -4.00
C LYS A 140 37.41 12.85 -2.88
N GLY A 141 38.65 12.43 -3.17
CA GLY A 141 39.77 12.55 -2.24
C GLY A 141 39.94 13.99 -1.76
N LYS A 142 40.43 14.17 -0.52
CA LYS A 142 40.79 15.50 -0.03
C LYS A 142 41.90 16.03 -0.96
N LYS A 143 41.61 17.10 -1.72
CA LYS A 143 42.64 17.78 -2.50
C LYS A 143 43.72 18.24 -1.53
N SER A 144 44.97 17.82 -1.74
CA SER A 144 46.09 18.48 -1.07
C SER A 144 46.07 19.95 -1.49
N LYS A 145 46.24 20.88 -0.54
CA LYS A 145 46.38 22.30 -0.88
C LYS A 145 47.47 22.40 -1.96
N LYS A 146 47.14 22.94 -3.14
CA LYS A 146 48.01 22.99 -4.34
C LYS A 146 49.34 23.72 -4.12
N ALA A 147 49.55 24.34 -2.95
CA ALA A 147 50.73 25.11 -2.57
C ALA A 147 51.60 24.46 -1.46
N LYS A 148 51.54 23.14 -1.24
CA LYS A 148 52.49 22.50 -0.31
C LYS A 148 53.79 22.18 -1.04
N LYS A 149 54.84 22.96 -0.77
CA LYS A 149 56.24 22.61 -1.08
C LYS A 149 56.52 21.16 -0.63
N ARG A 150 57.36 20.42 -1.36
CA ARG A 150 57.83 19.08 -0.96
C ARG A 150 58.33 19.15 0.49
N GLN A 151 57.67 18.42 1.38
CA GLN A 151 58.03 18.44 2.79
C GLN A 151 59.34 17.69 3.00
N LYS A 152 60.20 18.15 3.91
CA LYS A 152 61.48 17.49 4.23
C LYS A 152 61.25 16.04 4.66
N ARG A 153 62.13 15.13 4.24
CA ARG A 153 62.14 13.71 4.63
C ARG A 153 62.34 13.60 6.15
N SER A 154 61.77 12.56 6.77
CA SER A 154 62.00 12.32 8.20
C SER A 154 63.47 11.95 8.43
N PRO A 155 64.10 12.43 9.51
CA PRO A 155 65.50 12.11 9.80
C PRO A 155 65.75 10.60 9.96
N ASN A 156 64.77 9.85 10.47
CA ASN A 156 64.91 8.43 10.83
C ASN A 156 64.20 7.49 9.84
N GLY A 157 63.87 7.95 8.63
CA GLY A 157 63.23 7.10 7.60
C GLY A 157 61.78 6.67 7.87
N VAL A 158 61.18 7.03 9.02
CA VAL A 158 59.81 6.64 9.38
C VAL A 158 58.79 7.25 8.41
N HIS A 159 57.95 6.40 7.82
CA HIS A 159 56.81 6.82 7.00
C HIS A 159 55.75 7.52 7.88
N ARG A 160 55.26 8.67 7.42
CA ARG A 160 54.15 9.36 8.09
C ARG A 160 52.85 8.57 7.92
N ALA A 161 52.02 8.60 8.95
CA ALA A 161 50.68 8.05 8.88
C ALA A 161 49.90 8.65 7.68
N ARG A 162 49.35 7.77 6.83
CA ARG A 162 48.55 8.19 5.68
C ARG A 162 47.31 8.93 6.18
N GLN A 163 47.06 10.11 5.62
CA GLN A 163 45.86 10.86 5.97
C GLN A 163 44.62 10.05 5.54
N LYS A 164 43.77 9.71 6.52
CA LYS A 164 42.51 8.99 6.25
C LYS A 164 41.66 9.78 5.26
N GLN A 165 41.22 9.09 4.20
CA GLN A 165 40.29 9.64 3.23
C GLN A 165 38.91 9.85 3.86
N ARG A 166 38.05 10.64 3.20
CA ARG A 166 36.68 10.86 3.67
C ARG A 166 35.88 9.56 3.55
N ALA A 167 35.16 9.19 4.60
CA ALA A 167 34.26 8.05 4.56
C ALA A 167 33.21 8.22 3.42
N PRO A 168 32.86 7.12 2.73
CA PRO A 168 31.87 7.17 1.67
C PRO A 168 30.50 7.62 2.22
N LYS A 169 29.66 8.18 1.34
CA LYS A 169 28.32 8.62 1.71
C LYS A 169 27.35 7.45 1.58
N LEU A 170 26.75 7.01 2.68
CA LEU A 170 25.69 5.99 2.66
C LEU A 170 24.44 6.55 1.96
N LEU A 171 23.97 5.87 0.92
CA LEU A 171 22.81 6.28 0.14
C LEU A 171 21.57 5.47 0.53
N ILE A 172 21.66 4.13 0.51
CA ILE A 172 20.60 3.19 0.91
C ILE A 172 21.24 2.16 1.83
N GLN A 173 20.65 1.94 3.00
CA GLN A 173 21.02 0.86 3.90
C GLN A 173 20.17 -0.37 3.64
N PHE A 174 20.77 -1.55 3.70
CA PHE A 174 20.07 -2.83 3.70
C PHE A 174 19.84 -3.28 5.14
N GLY A 175 18.65 -3.79 5.43
CA GLY A 175 18.29 -4.35 6.73
C GLY A 175 17.26 -5.46 6.61
N ASP A 176 16.82 -5.96 7.76
CA ASP A 176 15.86 -7.06 7.83
C ASP A 176 14.42 -6.59 7.76
N ALA A 177 13.49 -7.53 7.61
CA ALA A 177 12.06 -7.24 7.64
C ALA A 177 11.65 -6.68 9.01
N LEU A 178 10.90 -5.58 9.00
CA LEU A 178 10.38 -4.98 10.22
C LEU A 178 9.07 -5.68 10.63
N ALA A 179 8.88 -5.88 11.93
CA ALA A 179 7.62 -6.37 12.47
C ALA A 179 6.50 -5.33 12.28
N VAL A 180 5.32 -5.80 11.91
CA VAL A 180 4.12 -4.99 11.65
C VAL A 180 3.12 -5.20 12.76
N LYS A 181 2.57 -4.09 13.28
CA LYS A 181 1.41 -4.13 14.15
C LYS A 181 0.14 -4.16 13.29
N PRO A 182 -0.84 -5.01 13.59
CA PRO A 182 -2.11 -5.02 12.87
C PRO A 182 -2.87 -3.72 13.16
N THR A 183 -3.23 -2.98 12.11
CA THR A 183 -3.87 -1.65 12.22
C THR A 183 -5.06 -1.42 11.28
N LEU A 184 -5.32 -2.34 10.33
CA LEU A 184 -6.32 -2.11 9.29
C LEU A 184 -7.72 -2.54 9.73
N GLY A 185 -7.87 -3.73 10.31
CA GLY A 185 -9.15 -4.26 10.81
C GLY A 185 -10.21 -4.34 9.72
N TYR A 186 -9.83 -4.76 8.51
CA TYR A 186 -10.71 -4.82 7.35
C TYR A 186 -11.96 -5.65 7.61
N MET A 187 -11.77 -6.83 8.18
CA MET A 187 -12.84 -7.83 8.33
C MET A 187 -13.88 -7.36 9.36
N ASP A 188 -13.41 -6.92 10.53
CA ASP A 188 -14.26 -6.43 11.61
C ASP A 188 -15.02 -5.17 11.22
N ARG A 189 -14.36 -4.23 10.53
CA ARG A 189 -15.03 -3.02 10.04
C ARG A 189 -16.08 -3.37 8.98
N ALA A 190 -15.77 -4.29 8.06
CA ALA A 190 -16.71 -4.69 7.02
C ALA A 190 -17.94 -5.39 7.59
N SER A 191 -17.77 -6.28 8.57
CA SER A 191 -18.88 -6.99 9.21
C SER A 191 -19.79 -6.03 9.98
N ALA A 192 -19.22 -5.13 10.77
CA ALA A 192 -19.97 -4.11 11.52
C ALA A 192 -20.75 -3.17 10.57
N MET A 193 -20.11 -2.70 9.50
CA MET A 193 -20.77 -1.85 8.51
C MET A 193 -21.86 -2.59 7.73
N ALA A 194 -21.65 -3.86 7.37
CA ALA A 194 -22.67 -4.65 6.69
C ALA A 194 -23.91 -4.79 7.56
N ALA A 195 -23.75 -5.11 8.85
CA ALA A 195 -24.87 -5.20 9.79
C ALA A 195 -25.62 -3.88 9.95
N ALA A 196 -24.90 -2.75 10.00
CA ALA A 196 -25.50 -1.43 10.16
C ALA A 196 -26.22 -0.91 8.90
N LEU A 197 -25.66 -1.15 7.70
CA LEU A 197 -26.17 -0.56 6.46
C LEU A 197 -27.24 -1.41 5.77
N MET A 198 -27.21 -2.74 5.95
CA MET A 198 -28.10 -3.66 5.23
C MET A 198 -29.60 -3.36 5.42
N PRO A 199 -30.13 -3.12 6.64
CA PRO A 199 -31.55 -2.85 6.82
C PRO A 199 -32.01 -1.61 6.03
N GLY A 200 -31.27 -0.51 6.13
CA GLY A 200 -31.60 0.74 5.46
C GLY A 200 -31.52 0.65 3.93
N GLU A 201 -30.48 0.01 3.39
CA GLU A 201 -30.34 -0.17 1.94
C GLU A 201 -31.36 -1.16 1.38
N LEU A 202 -31.74 -2.19 2.14
CA LEU A 202 -32.79 -3.12 1.75
C LEU A 202 -34.16 -2.44 1.69
N SER A 203 -34.53 -1.64 2.70
CA SER A 203 -35.78 -0.88 2.70
C SER A 203 -35.86 0.08 1.50
N LYS A 204 -34.78 0.82 1.22
CA LYS A 204 -34.72 1.72 0.04
C LYS A 204 -34.86 0.95 -1.27
N ALA A 205 -34.17 -0.19 -1.40
CA ALA A 205 -34.23 -0.97 -2.63
C ALA A 205 -35.62 -1.58 -2.86
N ILE A 206 -36.28 -2.06 -1.80
CA ILE A 206 -37.66 -2.56 -1.87
C ILE A 206 -38.62 -1.43 -2.27
N GLN A 207 -38.52 -0.24 -1.66
CA GLN A 207 -39.34 0.92 -2.03
C GLN A 207 -39.20 1.29 -3.51
N ASN A 208 -37.96 1.33 -4.03
CA ASN A 208 -37.69 1.61 -5.44
C ASN A 208 -38.24 0.52 -6.37
N ALA A 209 -38.17 -0.74 -5.94
CA ALA A 209 -38.73 -1.86 -6.67
C ALA A 209 -40.27 -1.81 -6.72
N LEU A 210 -40.92 -1.42 -5.63
CA LEU A 210 -42.37 -1.23 -5.59
C LEU A 210 -42.80 -0.05 -6.48
N ALA A 211 -42.05 1.04 -6.48
CA ALA A 211 -42.34 2.21 -7.32
C ALA A 211 -42.16 1.93 -8.83
N THR A 212 -41.29 0.97 -9.18
CA THR A 212 -41.03 0.59 -10.58
C THR A 212 -41.83 -0.63 -11.05
N ALA A 213 -42.54 -1.30 -10.14
CA ALA A 213 -43.48 -2.39 -10.45
C ALA A 213 -44.74 -1.82 -11.12
N LYS A 214 -44.69 -1.67 -12.45
CA LYS A 214 -45.88 -1.50 -13.30
C LYS A 214 -46.47 -2.86 -13.68
#